data_AF-B8M5H9-F1
#
_entry.id   AF-B8M5H9-F1
#
_cell.length_a   1.000
_cell.length_b   1.000
_cell.length_c   1.000
_cell.angle_alpha   90.00
_cell.angle_beta   90.00
_cell.angle_gamma   90.00
#
_symmetry.space_group_name_H-M   'P 1'
#
loop_
_entity.id
_entity.type
_entity.pdbx_description
1 polymer ?
#
loop_
_entity_poly.entity_id
_entity_poly.type
_entity_poly.pdbx_seq_one_letter_code
_entity_poly.pdbx_strand_id
1 'polypeptide(L)'
;MAMVSYPETVDRTHAPPPASSSSRLSHSSRRHRHGRSHHGGSSYTAQNEFPIFAHTGDVEIVIAAGGQEKRYLLHRLILSQCSGFFEASTSEEWSRSQAQAESASAAVDSDPSLQSIAEDGSSILSRRGSAQGSSMPPKLRWRYELDWQNKESDEDPILVQKPPTSDPIFAVQSSYSIPPPQSITKPVAPRAGFFRSVANLAGMQSAVHIPSNAVVPDAQTHPLIRDYDNLFRIFYNFAPILNSVNIATAYSECKALLGLADMYDALGVVGSRIDHHLLRFSSRLFKQIAKYPPSYLKLGYLARSRVIFTEALIHVVGQWPAAQAQLNNGSFSPLPDTVLDLIEDKVDDLEDLKTRIDAKLFRLTLTTSRGERVSPSNAYLDWLAVSLFRQWFVENTTPPPAPILKNSGESRSVSASADTRRSAGTPIPSGRVYRLIGSSSSEAYLPHDELKRFLKLKASSTSESLYTRDNFKRFERKMDEIKRLAREVVKPLIRNFLELDLKGSDHSGGSGGSGVGDGGIGGLPYLTCTRIEEADLPWR
;
A
#
# COMPACT_ATOMS: atom_id res chain seq x y z
N MET A 1 42.93 -12.00 48.55
CA MET A 1 44.30 -11.49 48.32
C MET A 1 44.84 -12.19 47.08
N ALA A 2 45.19 -11.41 46.03
CA ALA A 2 45.77 -11.72 44.71
C ALA A 2 44.99 -10.92 43.63
N MET A 3 45.34 -9.66 43.29
CA MET A 3 46.41 -9.17 42.37
C MET A 3 46.41 -9.91 41.01
N VAL A 4 45.79 -9.39 39.94
CA VAL A 4 46.26 -8.39 38.94
C VAL A 4 47.67 -8.76 38.42
N SER A 5 47.90 -9.08 37.13
CA SER A 5 48.05 -8.15 35.99
C SER A 5 48.20 -8.88 34.64
N TYR A 6 47.81 -8.21 33.54
CA TYR A 6 48.07 -8.53 32.11
C TYR A 6 49.48 -8.06 31.64
N PRO A 7 49.91 -8.44 30.42
CA PRO A 7 49.94 -7.49 29.29
C PRO A 7 49.44 -8.13 27.96
N GLU A 8 48.56 -7.49 27.18
CA GLU A 8 48.77 -6.44 26.14
C GLU A 8 49.49 -6.92 24.86
N THR A 9 48.72 -7.12 23.78
CA THR A 9 49.20 -7.05 22.39
C THR A 9 48.22 -6.23 21.57
N VAL A 10 48.74 -5.11 21.07
CA VAL A 10 48.10 -4.11 20.21
C VAL A 10 48.03 -4.65 18.79
N ASP A 11 46.85 -4.62 18.15
CA ASP A 11 46.77 -4.75 16.70
C ASP A 11 45.94 -3.62 16.08
N ARG A 12 46.52 -3.05 15.03
CA ARG A 12 46.19 -1.73 14.49
C ARG A 12 45.04 -1.81 13.48
N THR A 13 44.15 -0.83 13.63
CA THR A 13 43.07 -0.46 12.73
C THR A 13 43.54 -0.14 11.30
N HIS A 14 42.97 -0.80 10.30
CA HIS A 14 43.02 -0.38 8.89
C HIS A 14 41.73 0.35 8.50
N ALA A 15 41.89 1.61 8.07
CA ALA A 15 40.83 2.44 7.50
C ALA A 15 40.68 2.16 5.98
N PRO A 16 39.46 2.20 5.42
CA PRO A 16 39.26 2.15 3.97
C PRO A 16 39.49 3.54 3.32
N PRO A 17 39.96 3.60 2.06
CA PRO A 17 40.32 4.84 1.38
C PRO A 17 39.10 5.61 0.83
N PRO A 18 39.22 6.92 0.59
CA PRO A 18 38.18 7.75 -0.01
C PRO A 18 38.06 7.51 -1.53
N ALA A 19 36.83 7.50 -2.05
CA ALA A 19 36.57 7.47 -3.48
C ALA A 19 36.72 8.88 -4.07
N SER A 20 37.78 9.06 -4.86
CA SER A 20 38.08 10.25 -5.65
C SER A 20 37.17 10.33 -6.88
N SER A 21 36.39 11.39 -6.97
CA SER A 21 35.75 11.84 -8.21
C SER A 21 36.81 12.40 -9.17
N SER A 22 36.91 11.84 -10.37
CA SER A 22 37.47 12.55 -11.53
C SER A 22 36.87 12.04 -12.84
N SER A 23 36.59 13.03 -13.67
CA SER A 23 35.94 12.99 -14.97
C SER A 23 36.89 12.56 -16.09
N ARG A 24 36.35 11.96 -17.16
CA ARG A 24 36.41 12.45 -18.56
C ARG A 24 36.17 11.32 -19.57
N LEU A 25 35.10 11.51 -20.36
CA LEU A 25 35.01 11.41 -21.83
C LEU A 25 36.02 10.51 -22.55
N SER A 26 35.49 9.58 -23.37
CA SER A 26 35.92 9.45 -24.76
C SER A 26 34.84 8.79 -25.62
N HIS A 27 34.49 9.53 -26.68
CA HIS A 27 33.74 9.11 -27.85
C HIS A 27 34.35 7.88 -28.52
N SER A 28 33.49 6.98 -29.02
CA SER A 28 33.82 6.21 -30.22
C SER A 28 32.66 6.26 -31.20
N SER A 29 32.84 7.14 -32.18
CA SER A 29 32.13 7.16 -33.44
C SER A 29 32.52 5.92 -34.27
N ARG A 30 31.54 5.16 -34.75
CA ARG A 30 31.69 4.40 -36.00
C ARG A 30 30.49 4.67 -36.90
N ARG A 31 30.75 5.47 -37.95
CA ARG A 31 29.88 5.64 -39.11
C ARG A 31 30.18 4.59 -40.17
N HIS A 32 29.13 4.33 -40.96
CA HIS A 32 29.05 3.77 -42.32
C HIS A 32 28.95 2.25 -42.49
N ARG A 33 27.76 1.80 -42.91
CA ARG A 33 27.50 1.51 -44.33
C ARG A 33 26.02 1.64 -44.69
N HIS A 34 25.75 2.30 -45.81
CA HIS A 34 24.47 2.29 -46.51
C HIS A 34 24.17 0.88 -47.03
N GLY A 35 22.99 0.36 -46.70
CA GLY A 35 22.37 -0.80 -47.33
C GLY A 35 20.93 -0.43 -47.67
N ARG A 36 20.70 -0.07 -48.93
CA ARG A 36 19.39 0.23 -49.50
C ARG A 36 18.71 -1.09 -49.85
N SER A 37 17.61 -1.42 -49.19
CA SER A 37 16.63 -2.39 -49.70
C SER A 37 15.23 -2.04 -49.19
N HIS A 38 14.38 -1.64 -50.14
CA HIS A 38 12.96 -1.43 -50.00
C HIS A 38 12.23 -2.74 -49.75
N HIS A 39 11.64 -2.93 -48.56
CA HIS A 39 10.43 -3.71 -48.22
C HIS A 39 10.07 -3.22 -46.79
N GLY A 40 9.02 -2.45 -46.51
CA GLY A 40 7.60 -2.78 -46.67
C GLY A 40 6.98 -2.85 -45.26
N GLY A 41 6.20 -1.83 -44.86
CA GLY A 41 5.27 -1.88 -43.72
C GLY A 41 5.83 -1.53 -42.32
N SER A 42 5.89 -0.24 -41.98
CA SER A 42 5.97 0.20 -40.58
C SER A 42 4.57 0.15 -39.96
N SER A 43 4.20 -0.95 -39.31
CA SER A 43 3.12 -0.92 -38.31
C SER A 43 3.67 -0.26 -37.05
N TYR A 44 3.28 0.99 -36.83
CA TYR A 44 3.61 1.75 -35.62
C TYR A 44 2.80 1.16 -34.46
N THR A 45 3.30 0.11 -33.80
CA THR A 45 2.75 -0.33 -32.50
C THR A 45 3.14 0.71 -31.47
N ALA A 46 2.15 1.37 -30.86
CA ALA A 46 2.37 2.20 -29.69
C ALA A 46 3.10 1.35 -28.65
N GLN A 47 4.30 1.75 -28.24
CA GLN A 47 5.20 0.93 -27.40
C GLN A 47 4.62 0.54 -26.02
N ASN A 48 3.41 0.97 -25.67
CA ASN A 48 2.75 0.73 -24.40
C ASN A 48 1.43 -0.07 -24.50
N GLU A 49 1.03 -0.51 -25.70
CA GLU A 49 -0.18 -1.32 -25.85
C GLU A 49 0.09 -2.77 -25.43
N PHE A 50 -0.83 -3.34 -24.64
CA PHE A 50 -0.70 -4.72 -24.16
C PHE A 50 -0.91 -5.68 -25.34
N PRO A 51 -0.02 -6.66 -25.56
CA PRO A 51 -0.05 -7.49 -26.76
C PRO A 51 -1.22 -8.49 -26.78
N ILE A 52 -1.70 -8.79 -27.99
CA ILE A 52 -2.66 -9.88 -28.23
C ILE A 52 -1.89 -11.11 -28.73
N PHE A 53 -1.97 -12.23 -28.01
CA PHE A 53 -1.23 -13.45 -28.34
C PHE A 53 -1.99 -14.36 -29.32
N ALA A 54 -2.30 -13.86 -30.53
CA ALA A 54 -3.13 -14.52 -31.56
C ALA A 54 -2.74 -15.98 -31.89
N HIS A 55 -1.44 -16.29 -31.84
CA HIS A 55 -0.89 -17.57 -32.27
C HIS A 55 -0.58 -18.53 -31.12
N THR A 56 -0.32 -18.01 -29.92
CA THR A 56 0.18 -18.77 -28.78
C THR A 56 -0.79 -18.84 -27.60
N GLY A 57 -1.72 -17.88 -27.49
CA GLY A 57 -2.70 -17.87 -26.42
C GLY A 57 -3.77 -18.95 -26.56
N ASP A 58 -4.14 -19.52 -25.43
CA ASP A 58 -5.08 -20.62 -25.25
C ASP A 58 -6.26 -20.26 -24.30
N VAL A 59 -6.24 -19.05 -23.73
CA VAL A 59 -7.32 -18.51 -22.89
C VAL A 59 -7.81 -17.17 -23.45
N GLU A 60 -9.06 -17.10 -23.85
CA GLU A 60 -9.77 -15.87 -24.21
C GLU A 60 -10.46 -15.29 -22.97
N ILE A 61 -10.24 -14.00 -22.71
CA ILE A 61 -10.91 -13.28 -21.63
C ILE A 61 -11.59 -12.04 -22.22
N VAL A 62 -12.88 -11.90 -21.97
CA VAL A 62 -13.67 -10.74 -22.42
C VAL A 62 -14.13 -9.95 -21.20
N ILE A 63 -13.67 -8.71 -21.10
CA ILE A 63 -14.06 -7.76 -20.05
C ILE A 63 -14.98 -6.73 -20.69
N ALA A 64 -16.27 -6.82 -20.40
CA ALA A 64 -17.28 -5.87 -20.88
C ALA A 64 -17.87 -5.10 -19.70
N ALA A 65 -17.68 -3.77 -19.66
CA ALA A 65 -18.21 -2.90 -18.60
C ALA A 65 -18.52 -1.50 -19.14
N GLY A 66 -19.64 -0.89 -18.71
CA GLY A 66 -20.00 0.49 -19.08
C GLY A 66 -20.14 0.72 -20.59
N GLY A 67 -20.59 -0.28 -21.35
CA GLY A 67 -20.68 -0.23 -22.82
C GLY A 67 -19.33 -0.32 -23.55
N GLN A 68 -18.23 -0.50 -22.82
CA GLN A 68 -16.89 -0.76 -23.36
C GLN A 68 -16.59 -2.26 -23.26
N GLU A 69 -15.96 -2.83 -24.28
CA GLU A 69 -15.50 -4.22 -24.28
C GLU A 69 -14.00 -4.27 -24.60
N LYS A 70 -13.26 -5.09 -23.84
CA LYS A 70 -11.86 -5.37 -24.09
C LYS A 70 -11.60 -6.87 -24.06
N ARG A 71 -10.93 -7.35 -25.10
CA ARG A 71 -10.66 -8.78 -25.30
C ARG A 71 -9.18 -9.07 -25.16
N TYR A 72 -8.88 -10.14 -24.46
CA TYR A 72 -7.54 -10.62 -24.21
C TYR A 72 -7.42 -12.05 -24.71
N LEU A 73 -6.28 -12.38 -25.29
CA LEU A 73 -5.92 -13.75 -25.62
C LEU A 73 -4.60 -14.04 -24.94
N LEU A 74 -4.64 -14.84 -23.88
CA LEU A 74 -3.57 -15.05 -22.89
C LEU A 74 -3.20 -16.54 -22.83
N HIS A 75 -2.16 -16.84 -22.04
CA HIS A 75 -1.63 -18.18 -21.79
C HIS A 75 -2.08 -18.71 -20.44
N ARG A 76 -2.71 -19.90 -20.43
CA ARG A 76 -3.10 -20.64 -19.23
C ARG A 76 -1.95 -20.81 -18.25
N LEU A 77 -0.76 -21.11 -18.77
CA LEU A 77 0.45 -21.30 -17.95
C LEU A 77 0.81 -20.06 -17.14
N ILE A 78 0.72 -18.86 -17.73
CA ILE A 78 1.08 -17.61 -17.03
C ILE A 78 -0.03 -17.25 -16.05
N LEU A 79 -1.29 -17.39 -16.44
CA LEU A 79 -2.44 -17.10 -15.58
C LEU A 79 -2.43 -17.96 -14.32
N SER A 80 -2.27 -19.29 -14.46
CA SER A 80 -2.21 -20.23 -13.33
C SER A 80 -1.02 -20.01 -12.41
N GLN A 81 0.14 -19.63 -12.94
CA GLN A 81 1.31 -19.30 -12.10
C GLN A 81 1.11 -18.04 -11.27
N CYS A 82 0.26 -17.11 -11.71
CA CYS A 82 0.09 -15.81 -11.07
C CYS A 82 -1.14 -15.71 -10.18
N SER A 83 -2.07 -16.68 -10.24
CA SER A 83 -3.38 -16.60 -9.63
C SER A 83 -3.90 -17.99 -9.29
N GLY A 84 -4.20 -18.22 -8.01
CA GLY A 84 -4.80 -19.47 -7.53
C GLY A 84 -6.17 -19.75 -8.15
N PHE A 85 -6.95 -18.71 -8.47
CA PHE A 85 -8.21 -18.85 -9.21
C PHE A 85 -8.01 -19.49 -10.58
N PHE A 86 -7.03 -19.02 -11.36
CA PHE A 86 -6.76 -19.58 -12.70
C PHE A 86 -6.08 -20.94 -12.61
N GLU A 87 -5.27 -21.19 -11.58
CA GLU A 87 -4.72 -22.53 -11.31
C GLU A 87 -5.84 -23.56 -11.08
N ALA A 88 -6.80 -23.24 -10.20
CA ALA A 88 -7.92 -24.12 -9.89
C ALA A 88 -8.88 -24.28 -11.08
N SER A 89 -9.32 -23.17 -11.66
CA SER A 89 -10.35 -23.19 -12.72
C SER A 89 -9.86 -23.79 -14.03
N THR A 90 -8.55 -23.74 -14.31
CA THR A 90 -7.99 -24.32 -15.54
C THR A 90 -7.41 -25.72 -15.34
N SER A 91 -7.63 -26.35 -14.18
CA SER A 91 -7.19 -27.72 -13.87
C SER A 91 -8.01 -28.78 -14.62
N GLU A 92 -7.40 -29.95 -14.89
CA GLU A 92 -8.09 -31.06 -15.57
C GLU A 92 -9.24 -31.64 -14.75
N GLU A 93 -9.15 -31.59 -13.42
CA GLU A 93 -10.17 -32.11 -12.51
C GLU A 93 -11.45 -31.26 -12.56
N TRP A 94 -11.30 -29.93 -12.62
CA TRP A 94 -12.42 -29.00 -12.81
C TRP A 94 -13.04 -29.10 -14.21
N SER A 95 -12.20 -29.31 -15.24
CA SER A 95 -12.67 -29.55 -16.62
C SER A 95 -13.56 -30.79 -16.71
N ARG A 96 -13.20 -31.87 -16.00
CA ARG A 96 -13.96 -33.12 -16.00
C ARG A 96 -15.27 -32.99 -15.23
N SER A 97 -15.28 -32.31 -14.09
CA SER A 97 -16.50 -32.11 -13.30
C SER A 97 -17.51 -31.22 -14.02
N GLN A 98 -17.07 -30.16 -14.71
CA GLN A 98 -17.94 -29.34 -15.54
C GLN A 98 -18.46 -30.10 -16.76
N ALA A 99 -17.61 -30.87 -17.46
CA ALA A 99 -18.07 -31.73 -18.55
C ALA A 99 -19.07 -32.80 -18.06
N GLN A 100 -18.91 -33.31 -16.83
CA GLN A 100 -19.82 -34.26 -16.20
C GLN A 100 -21.14 -33.60 -15.76
N ALA A 101 -21.11 -32.34 -15.31
CA ALA A 101 -22.30 -31.55 -14.99
C ALA A 101 -23.06 -31.11 -16.25
N GLU A 102 -22.36 -30.75 -17.32
CA GLU A 102 -22.96 -30.41 -18.62
C GLU A 102 -23.53 -31.65 -19.34
N SER A 103 -22.90 -32.82 -19.21
CA SER A 103 -23.48 -34.07 -19.70
C SER A 103 -24.64 -34.57 -18.84
N ALA A 104 -24.64 -34.29 -17.53
CA ALA A 104 -25.78 -34.53 -16.66
C ALA A 104 -26.95 -33.58 -16.93
N SER A 105 -26.69 -32.31 -17.26
CA SER A 105 -27.75 -31.34 -17.62
C SER A 105 -28.28 -31.55 -19.05
N ALA A 106 -27.44 -32.00 -19.99
CA ALA A 106 -27.87 -32.41 -21.33
C ALA A 106 -28.68 -33.73 -21.33
N ALA A 107 -28.43 -34.62 -20.36
CA ALA A 107 -29.20 -35.86 -20.18
C ALA A 107 -30.60 -35.65 -19.56
N VAL A 108 -30.90 -34.46 -19.03
CA VAL A 108 -32.24 -34.13 -18.49
C VAL A 108 -33.20 -33.67 -19.59
N ASP A 109 -32.70 -33.28 -20.78
CA ASP A 109 -33.53 -32.84 -21.92
C ASP A 109 -33.62 -33.88 -23.06
N SER A 110 -33.26 -35.14 -22.77
CA SER A 110 -33.44 -36.26 -23.70
C SER A 110 -34.39 -37.32 -23.13
N ASP A 111 -35.58 -37.36 -23.72
CA ASP A 111 -36.66 -38.34 -23.52
C ASP A 111 -36.12 -39.79 -23.45
N PRO A 112 -36.43 -40.58 -22.40
CA PRO A 112 -35.84 -41.90 -22.22
C PRO A 112 -36.64 -42.93 -23.03
N SER A 113 -36.16 -43.28 -24.22
CA SER A 113 -36.63 -44.50 -24.87
C SER A 113 -35.51 -45.30 -25.53
N LEU A 114 -35.45 -46.57 -25.11
CA LEU A 114 -34.73 -47.71 -25.67
C LEU A 114 -33.24 -47.85 -25.31
N GLN A 115 -33.04 -48.41 -24.12
CA GLN A 115 -31.94 -49.33 -23.84
C GLN A 115 -31.98 -50.49 -24.84
N SER A 116 -30.90 -50.69 -25.59
CA SER A 116 -30.60 -51.98 -26.22
C SER A 116 -29.21 -52.44 -25.78
N ILE A 117 -29.21 -53.64 -25.24
CA ILE A 117 -28.07 -54.41 -24.77
C ILE A 117 -27.25 -54.85 -25.99
N ALA A 118 -25.93 -54.70 -25.95
CA ALA A 118 -25.03 -55.44 -26.82
C ALA A 118 -23.77 -55.83 -26.03
N GLU A 119 -23.57 -57.14 -25.95
CA GLU A 119 -22.49 -57.84 -25.27
C GLU A 119 -21.15 -57.77 -26.05
N ASP A 120 -20.09 -58.08 -25.32
CA ASP A 120 -18.67 -58.10 -25.69
C ASP A 120 -18.29 -58.71 -27.05
N GLY A 121 -17.22 -58.17 -27.65
CA GLY A 121 -16.53 -58.79 -28.79
C GLY A 121 -15.30 -58.03 -29.28
N SER A 122 -14.12 -58.42 -28.80
CA SER A 122 -12.78 -58.03 -29.29
C SER A 122 -12.59 -58.26 -30.80
N SER A 123 -11.96 -57.31 -31.51
CA SER A 123 -10.94 -57.64 -32.54
C SER A 123 -10.20 -56.42 -33.10
N ILE A 124 -8.87 -56.57 -33.10
CA ILE A 124 -7.87 -55.78 -33.82
C ILE A 124 -8.00 -56.06 -35.31
N LEU A 125 -8.16 -55.05 -36.17
CA LEU A 125 -7.64 -55.06 -37.54
C LEU A 125 -7.32 -53.64 -38.05
N SER A 126 -6.09 -53.50 -38.53
CA SER A 126 -5.56 -52.33 -39.23
C SER A 126 -6.31 -52.05 -40.55
N ARG A 127 -6.59 -50.77 -40.85
CA ARG A 127 -6.79 -50.33 -42.23
C ARG A 127 -6.02 -49.04 -42.51
N ARG A 128 -5.16 -49.15 -43.50
CA ARG A 128 -4.25 -48.15 -44.05
C ARG A 128 -5.00 -47.27 -45.06
N GLY A 129 -4.78 -45.95 -44.96
CA GLY A 129 -4.82 -45.01 -46.08
C GLY A 129 -6.14 -44.28 -46.37
N SER A 130 -6.20 -42.98 -46.05
CA SER A 130 -6.44 -41.94 -47.05
C SER A 130 -6.03 -40.58 -46.50
N ALA A 131 -5.23 -39.86 -47.29
CA ALA A 131 -4.82 -38.50 -47.02
C ALA A 131 -6.00 -37.55 -47.22
N GLN A 132 -6.41 -36.87 -46.16
CA GLN A 132 -7.24 -35.67 -46.24
C GLN A 132 -6.84 -34.74 -45.10
N GLY A 133 -6.65 -33.46 -45.43
CA GLY A 133 -5.88 -32.49 -44.67
C GLY A 133 -6.15 -32.49 -43.17
N SER A 134 -5.06 -32.57 -42.40
CA SER A 134 -5.08 -32.26 -40.97
C SER A 134 -5.45 -30.79 -40.78
N SER A 135 -6.75 -30.47 -40.74
CA SER A 135 -7.16 -29.37 -39.89
C SER A 135 -6.79 -29.79 -38.48
N MET A 136 -5.90 -29.03 -37.85
CA MET A 136 -5.67 -29.20 -36.42
C MET A 136 -7.06 -29.14 -35.74
N PRO A 137 -7.38 -30.06 -34.82
CA PRO A 137 -8.61 -29.93 -34.04
C PRO A 137 -8.62 -28.53 -33.43
N PRO A 138 -9.77 -27.82 -33.40
CA PRO A 138 -9.82 -26.51 -32.79
C PRO A 138 -9.28 -26.68 -31.37
N LYS A 139 -8.11 -26.08 -31.09
CA LYS A 139 -7.56 -26.09 -29.74
C LYS A 139 -8.68 -25.59 -28.84
N LEU A 140 -9.12 -26.42 -27.89
CA LEU A 140 -10.13 -26.05 -26.92
C LEU A 140 -9.61 -24.82 -26.19
N ARG A 141 -10.14 -23.64 -26.58
CA ARG A 141 -9.77 -22.36 -26.01
C ARG A 141 -10.68 -22.12 -24.83
N TRP A 142 -10.09 -21.88 -23.68
CA TRP A 142 -10.83 -21.50 -22.48
C TRP A 142 -11.40 -20.10 -22.71
N ARG A 143 -12.68 -19.86 -22.42
CA ARG A 143 -13.29 -18.53 -22.53
C ARG A 143 -13.81 -18.09 -21.17
N TYR A 144 -13.39 -16.90 -20.74
CA TYR A 144 -13.88 -16.28 -19.52
C TYR A 144 -14.57 -14.95 -19.83
N GLU A 145 -15.69 -14.71 -19.16
CA GLU A 145 -16.41 -13.43 -19.23
C GLU A 145 -16.83 -13.01 -17.83
N LEU A 146 -17.01 -11.70 -17.62
CA LEU A 146 -17.55 -11.19 -16.36
C LEU A 146 -19.00 -11.65 -16.16
N ASP A 147 -19.26 -12.27 -15.02
CA ASP A 147 -20.61 -12.62 -14.60
C ASP A 147 -21.29 -11.42 -13.93
N TRP A 148 -22.24 -10.83 -14.64
CA TRP A 148 -23.05 -9.72 -14.17
C TRP A 148 -24.37 -10.19 -13.53
N GLN A 149 -24.78 -11.44 -13.78
CA GLN A 149 -26.08 -11.97 -13.37
C GLN A 149 -26.04 -12.49 -11.93
N ASN A 150 -24.91 -13.05 -11.51
CA ASN A 150 -24.76 -13.66 -10.19
C ASN A 150 -24.00 -12.77 -9.19
N LYS A 151 -23.90 -11.47 -9.48
CA LYS A 151 -23.25 -10.48 -8.62
C LYS A 151 -24.14 -10.12 -7.42
N GLU A 152 -23.62 -10.26 -6.20
CA GLU A 152 -24.23 -9.66 -5.02
C GLU A 152 -24.13 -8.12 -5.09
N SER A 153 -25.08 -7.41 -4.48
CA SER A 153 -25.29 -5.97 -4.73
C SER A 153 -24.07 -5.06 -4.47
N ASP A 154 -23.10 -5.50 -3.67
CA ASP A 154 -21.89 -4.73 -3.31
C ASP A 154 -20.55 -5.34 -3.79
N GLU A 155 -20.55 -6.47 -4.51
CA GLU A 155 -19.31 -7.15 -4.93
C GLU A 155 -18.92 -6.87 -6.38
N ASP A 156 -17.62 -6.92 -6.72
CA ASP A 156 -17.19 -6.80 -8.11
C ASP A 156 -17.48 -8.06 -8.91
N PRO A 157 -17.86 -7.96 -10.21
CA PRO A 157 -18.16 -9.15 -11.02
C PRO A 157 -16.89 -9.99 -11.20
N ILE A 158 -17.02 -11.29 -10.97
CA ILE A 158 -15.97 -12.28 -11.14
C ILE A 158 -16.03 -12.91 -12.55
N LEU A 159 -14.88 -13.35 -13.05
CA LEU A 159 -14.78 -14.07 -14.31
C LEU A 159 -15.35 -15.48 -14.14
N VAL A 160 -16.24 -15.86 -15.05
CA VAL A 160 -16.81 -17.21 -15.12
C VAL A 160 -16.48 -17.82 -16.47
N GLN A 161 -16.17 -19.11 -16.44
CA GLN A 161 -15.90 -19.87 -17.65
C GLN A 161 -17.18 -20.10 -18.45
N LYS A 162 -17.15 -19.77 -19.74
CA LYS A 162 -18.25 -20.03 -20.68
C LYS A 162 -17.81 -21.04 -21.75
N PRO A 163 -18.75 -21.81 -22.32
CA PRO A 163 -18.44 -22.72 -23.41
C PRO A 163 -17.82 -21.96 -24.60
N PRO A 164 -16.81 -22.55 -25.27
CA PRO A 164 -16.20 -21.92 -26.43
C PRO A 164 -17.22 -21.84 -27.56
N THR A 165 -17.68 -20.64 -27.90
CA THR A 165 -18.54 -20.46 -29.08
C THR A 165 -17.70 -20.68 -30.33
N SER A 166 -18.16 -21.54 -31.22
CA SER A 166 -17.56 -21.89 -32.51
C SER A 166 -17.66 -20.77 -33.56
N ASP A 167 -17.60 -19.50 -33.16
CA ASP A 167 -17.57 -18.39 -34.08
C ASP A 167 -16.11 -18.00 -34.36
N PRO A 168 -15.65 -18.02 -35.62
CA PRO A 168 -14.32 -17.56 -35.99
C PRO A 168 -14.30 -16.03 -35.98
N ILE A 169 -14.08 -15.42 -34.81
CA ILE A 169 -14.23 -13.98 -34.58
C ILE A 169 -13.15 -13.10 -35.27
N PHE A 170 -12.10 -13.71 -35.85
CA PHE A 170 -11.10 -13.00 -36.68
C PHE A 170 -11.26 -13.23 -38.20
N ALA A 171 -12.36 -13.85 -38.66
CA ALA A 171 -12.67 -13.91 -40.08
C ALA A 171 -13.35 -12.60 -40.52
N VAL A 172 -12.73 -11.92 -41.49
CA VAL A 172 -13.23 -10.73 -42.16
C VAL A 172 -14.70 -10.91 -42.58
N GLN A 173 -15.60 -10.05 -42.09
CA GLN A 173 -16.98 -9.98 -42.56
C GLN A 173 -17.01 -9.46 -44.01
N SER A 174 -17.11 -10.35 -44.98
CA SER A 174 -17.55 -10.03 -46.33
C SER A 174 -18.94 -10.61 -46.56
N SER A 175 -19.97 -9.90 -46.09
CA SER A 175 -21.36 -10.20 -46.40
C SER A 175 -21.72 -9.62 -47.77
N TYR A 176 -21.44 -10.36 -48.84
CA TYR A 176 -22.24 -10.31 -50.06
C TYR A 176 -22.65 -11.72 -50.43
N SER A 177 -23.97 -11.94 -50.41
CA SER A 177 -24.66 -13.11 -50.93
C SER A 177 -24.17 -13.46 -52.33
N ILE A 178 -23.63 -14.66 -52.51
CA ILE A 178 -23.42 -15.29 -53.81
C ILE A 178 -24.40 -16.49 -53.87
N PRO A 179 -25.41 -16.48 -54.75
CA PRO A 179 -26.30 -17.62 -54.95
C PRO A 179 -25.59 -18.75 -55.75
N PRO A 180 -26.06 -20.01 -55.64
CA PRO A 180 -25.35 -21.17 -56.18
C PRO A 180 -25.42 -21.23 -57.72
N PRO A 181 -24.39 -21.79 -58.40
CA PRO A 181 -24.35 -21.82 -59.86
C PRO A 181 -25.26 -22.93 -60.41
N GLN A 182 -26.16 -22.55 -61.32
CA GLN A 182 -26.92 -23.49 -62.14
C GLN A 182 -26.18 -23.84 -63.44
N SER A 183 -26.53 -25.02 -63.95
CA SER A 183 -25.87 -25.84 -64.95
C SER A 183 -25.86 -25.31 -66.39
N ILE A 184 -24.83 -25.77 -67.10
CA ILE A 184 -24.43 -25.56 -68.50
C ILE A 184 -25.53 -25.88 -69.54
N THR A 185 -25.71 -24.98 -70.51
CA THR A 185 -26.00 -25.31 -71.93
C THR A 185 -25.33 -24.29 -72.88
N LYS A 186 -24.53 -24.79 -73.84
CA LYS A 186 -23.84 -24.10 -74.95
C LYS A 186 -24.83 -23.61 -76.06
N PRO A 187 -24.38 -23.06 -77.22
CA PRO A 187 -23.55 -21.86 -77.48
C PRO A 187 -24.11 -21.00 -78.64
N VAL A 188 -23.69 -19.73 -78.84
CA VAL A 188 -23.66 -19.07 -80.18
C VAL A 188 -22.55 -18.02 -80.23
N ALA A 189 -21.73 -18.06 -81.29
CA ALA A 189 -20.83 -17.01 -81.81
C ALA A 189 -21.38 -16.57 -83.21
N PRO A 190 -20.84 -15.59 -83.97
CA PRO A 190 -19.64 -14.75 -83.79
C PRO A 190 -19.80 -13.26 -84.22
N ARG A 191 -18.73 -12.44 -84.06
CA ARG A 191 -18.20 -11.37 -84.96
C ARG A 191 -17.42 -10.32 -84.13
N ALA A 192 -16.08 -10.32 -84.12
CA ALA A 192 -15.13 -9.74 -85.09
C ALA A 192 -15.11 -8.19 -85.09
N GLY A 193 -13.97 -7.60 -84.67
CA GLY A 193 -13.71 -6.16 -84.85
C GLY A 193 -12.63 -5.55 -83.95
N PHE A 194 -11.42 -5.49 -84.49
CA PHE A 194 -10.20 -4.78 -84.07
C PHE A 194 -10.37 -3.38 -83.44
N PHE A 195 -9.58 -3.04 -82.40
CA PHE A 195 -8.44 -2.09 -82.47
C PHE A 195 -7.66 -2.01 -81.13
N ARG A 196 -6.33 -1.93 -81.24
CA ARG A 196 -5.38 -1.58 -80.17
C ARG A 196 -5.41 -0.05 -79.92
N SER A 197 -5.24 0.39 -78.67
CA SER A 197 -4.13 1.28 -78.25
C SER A 197 -4.34 2.07 -76.94
N VAL A 198 -3.25 2.07 -76.16
CA VAL A 198 -2.68 3.07 -75.23
C VAL A 198 -3.42 3.54 -73.96
N ALA A 199 -2.78 3.14 -72.84
CA ALA A 199 -2.23 3.99 -71.78
C ALA A 199 -3.12 4.92 -70.92
N ASN A 200 -2.90 4.74 -69.61
CA ASN A 200 -2.95 5.73 -68.52
C ASN A 200 -4.31 6.32 -68.13
N LEU A 201 -4.93 5.69 -67.13
CA LEU A 201 -5.50 6.41 -66.00
C LEU A 201 -4.91 5.85 -64.71
N ALA A 202 -3.99 6.61 -64.11
CA ALA A 202 -3.52 6.39 -62.75
C ALA A 202 -4.70 6.64 -61.80
N GLY A 203 -5.41 5.56 -61.47
CA GLY A 203 -6.54 5.55 -60.55
C GLY A 203 -6.06 5.41 -59.11
N MET A 204 -6.21 6.52 -58.38
CA MET A 204 -6.74 6.56 -57.01
C MET A 204 -6.12 5.61 -55.99
N GLN A 205 -5.21 6.19 -55.21
CA GLN A 205 -4.88 5.77 -53.86
C GLN A 205 -6.16 5.84 -53.02
N SER A 206 -6.66 4.69 -52.57
CA SER A 206 -7.58 4.61 -51.44
C SER A 206 -7.18 3.41 -50.60
N ALA A 207 -6.19 3.63 -49.73
CA ALA A 207 -6.01 2.81 -48.54
C ALA A 207 -7.31 2.90 -47.75
N VAL A 208 -8.07 1.80 -47.75
CA VAL A 208 -9.27 1.67 -46.93
C VAL A 208 -8.82 1.74 -45.48
N HIS A 209 -9.15 2.88 -44.89
CA HIS A 209 -9.03 3.25 -43.49
C HIS A 209 -9.83 2.23 -42.67
N ILE A 210 -9.16 1.18 -42.20
CA ILE A 210 -9.60 0.42 -41.03
C ILE A 210 -9.73 1.46 -39.91
N PRO A 211 -10.85 1.56 -39.18
CA PRO A 211 -10.91 2.39 -37.99
C PRO A 211 -10.00 1.76 -36.95
N SER A 212 -8.72 2.13 -37.03
CA SER A 212 -7.88 2.33 -35.88
C SER A 212 -8.73 3.13 -34.91
N ASN A 213 -8.92 2.64 -33.68
CA ASN A 213 -9.37 3.48 -32.58
C ASN A 213 -8.28 4.54 -32.39
N ALA A 214 -8.35 5.57 -33.23
CA ALA A 214 -7.64 6.80 -33.05
C ALA A 214 -7.99 7.27 -31.64
N VAL A 215 -6.94 7.55 -30.89
CA VAL A 215 -6.96 8.21 -29.60
C VAL A 215 -7.98 9.35 -29.66
N VAL A 216 -9.18 9.07 -29.17
CA VAL A 216 -10.06 10.09 -28.62
C VAL A 216 -9.36 10.52 -27.34
N PRO A 217 -8.96 11.80 -27.21
CA PRO A 217 -8.59 12.30 -25.90
C PRO A 217 -9.86 12.22 -25.04
N ASP A 218 -9.84 11.33 -24.05
CA ASP A 218 -10.74 11.31 -22.89
C ASP A 218 -12.18 10.77 -23.07
N ALA A 219 -12.34 9.60 -23.69
CA ALA A 219 -13.33 8.67 -23.14
C ALA A 219 -12.67 7.96 -21.95
N GLN A 220 -12.89 8.44 -20.73
CA GLN A 220 -12.35 7.84 -19.51
C GLN A 220 -12.60 6.33 -19.56
N THR A 221 -11.53 5.54 -19.68
CA THR A 221 -11.62 4.08 -19.69
C THR A 221 -12.31 3.65 -18.40
N HIS A 222 -13.29 2.76 -18.51
CA HIS A 222 -14.02 2.31 -17.34
C HIS A 222 -13.05 1.77 -16.28
N PRO A 223 -13.14 2.18 -14.99
CA PRO A 223 -12.18 1.82 -13.96
C PRO A 223 -11.92 0.31 -13.87
N LEU A 224 -12.99 -0.50 -13.91
CA LEU A 224 -12.89 -1.96 -13.93
C LEU A 224 -12.05 -2.49 -15.10
N ILE A 225 -12.23 -1.97 -16.32
CA ILE A 225 -11.47 -2.40 -17.50
C ILE A 225 -9.99 -2.02 -17.33
N ARG A 226 -9.70 -0.84 -16.79
CA ARG A 226 -8.34 -0.41 -16.47
C ARG A 226 -7.69 -1.34 -15.43
N ASP A 227 -8.44 -1.73 -14.41
CA ASP A 227 -7.90 -2.55 -13.31
C ASP A 227 -7.62 -3.99 -13.77
N TYR A 228 -8.50 -4.59 -14.59
CA TYR A 228 -8.22 -5.86 -15.28
C TYR A 228 -7.03 -5.76 -16.25
N ASP A 229 -6.91 -4.65 -17.00
CA ASP A 229 -5.75 -4.43 -17.87
C ASP A 229 -4.44 -4.40 -17.09
N ASN A 230 -4.44 -3.70 -15.95
CA ASN A 230 -3.29 -3.63 -15.07
C ASN A 230 -2.96 -4.97 -14.42
N LEU A 231 -3.96 -5.77 -14.06
CA LEU A 231 -3.77 -7.14 -13.56
C LEU A 231 -3.04 -7.99 -14.60
N PHE A 232 -3.52 -8.04 -15.83
CA PHE A 232 -2.88 -8.84 -16.89
C PHE A 232 -1.52 -8.30 -17.30
N ARG A 233 -1.33 -6.97 -17.32
CA ARG A 233 0.00 -6.37 -17.50
C ARG A 233 0.99 -6.92 -16.48
N ILE A 234 0.61 -6.96 -15.21
CA ILE A 234 1.47 -7.44 -14.13
C ILE A 234 1.82 -8.92 -14.31
N PHE A 235 0.84 -9.78 -14.66
CA PHE A 235 1.09 -11.21 -14.90
C PHE A 235 2.13 -11.46 -16.00
N TYR A 236 2.16 -10.57 -16.99
CA TYR A 236 3.12 -10.61 -18.09
C TYR A 236 4.36 -9.73 -17.87
N ASN A 237 4.61 -9.30 -16.63
CA ASN A 237 5.75 -8.48 -16.25
C ASN A 237 5.81 -7.12 -16.98
N PHE A 238 4.68 -6.59 -17.44
CA PHE A 238 4.54 -5.22 -17.90
C PHE A 238 4.26 -4.29 -16.71
N ALA A 239 4.73 -3.04 -16.83
CA ALA A 239 4.42 -2.02 -15.83
C ALA A 239 2.91 -1.69 -15.86
N PRO A 240 2.23 -1.68 -14.70
CA PRO A 240 0.85 -1.23 -14.62
C PRO A 240 0.79 0.28 -14.89
N ILE A 241 -0.31 0.72 -15.50
CA ILE A 241 -0.60 2.11 -15.79
C ILE A 241 -1.34 2.67 -14.58
N LEU A 242 -0.57 3.18 -13.62
CA LEU A 242 -1.04 3.80 -12.38
C LEU A 242 -0.56 5.24 -12.30
N ASN A 243 -1.32 6.09 -11.62
CA ASN A 243 -0.98 7.50 -11.46
C ASN A 243 0.30 7.68 -10.64
N SER A 244 1.33 8.29 -11.22
CA SER A 244 2.62 8.53 -10.55
C SER A 244 2.77 9.92 -9.93
N VAL A 245 1.76 10.79 -10.09
CA VAL A 245 1.84 12.22 -9.72
C VAL A 245 0.98 12.52 -8.50
N ASN A 246 -0.30 12.14 -8.57
CA ASN A 246 -1.29 12.36 -7.53
C ASN A 246 -1.46 11.10 -6.68
N ILE A 247 -1.11 11.22 -5.40
CA ILE A 247 -1.11 10.09 -4.46
C ILE A 247 -2.52 9.65 -4.08
N ALA A 248 -3.51 10.55 -4.11
CA ALA A 248 -4.89 10.21 -3.76
C ALA A 248 -5.53 9.35 -4.86
N THR A 249 -5.31 9.71 -6.12
CA THR A 249 -5.74 8.89 -7.25
C THR A 249 -4.95 7.58 -7.29
N ALA A 250 -3.62 7.63 -7.14
CA ALA A 250 -2.78 6.43 -7.07
C ALA A 250 -3.24 5.47 -5.97
N TYR A 251 -3.59 5.99 -4.78
CA TYR A 251 -4.14 5.21 -3.68
C TYR A 251 -5.45 4.51 -4.09
N SER A 252 -6.39 5.24 -4.70
CA SER A 252 -7.66 4.64 -5.14
C SER A 252 -7.48 3.57 -6.22
N GLU A 253 -6.55 3.78 -7.16
CA GLU A 253 -6.23 2.84 -8.23
C GLU A 253 -5.54 1.58 -7.68
N CYS A 254 -4.57 1.75 -6.77
CA CYS A 254 -3.90 0.64 -6.10
C CYS A 254 -4.88 -0.14 -5.21
N LYS A 255 -5.78 0.55 -4.51
CA LYS A 255 -6.84 -0.08 -3.71
C LYS A 255 -7.71 -0.99 -4.58
N ALA A 256 -8.23 -0.48 -5.71
CA ALA A 256 -9.08 -1.26 -6.59
C ALA A 256 -8.34 -2.46 -7.20
N LEU A 257 -7.10 -2.25 -7.66
CA LEU A 257 -6.28 -3.32 -8.22
C LEU A 257 -5.90 -4.39 -7.19
N LEU A 258 -5.66 -4.04 -5.93
CA LEU A 258 -5.42 -5.01 -4.85
C LEU A 258 -6.69 -5.78 -4.50
N GLY A 259 -7.86 -5.13 -4.45
CA GLY A 259 -9.13 -5.82 -4.24
C GLY A 259 -9.40 -6.84 -5.35
N LEU A 260 -9.15 -6.45 -6.60
CA LEU A 260 -9.23 -7.35 -7.74
C LEU A 260 -8.26 -8.53 -7.61
N ALA A 261 -7.00 -8.27 -7.22
CA ALA A 261 -6.00 -9.30 -7.04
C ALA A 261 -6.31 -10.23 -5.85
N ASP A 262 -6.94 -9.75 -4.79
CA ASP A 262 -7.41 -10.57 -3.67
C ASP A 262 -8.49 -11.56 -4.12
N MET A 263 -9.48 -11.08 -4.89
CA MET A 263 -10.54 -11.91 -5.47
C MET A 263 -10.00 -13.04 -6.38
N TYR A 264 -8.90 -12.79 -7.09
CA TYR A 264 -8.27 -13.79 -7.96
C TYR A 264 -7.12 -14.57 -7.30
N ASP A 265 -6.90 -14.43 -5.99
CA ASP A 265 -5.76 -15.01 -5.26
C ASP A 265 -4.40 -14.76 -5.96
N ALA A 266 -4.15 -13.48 -6.25
CA ALA A 266 -3.01 -12.98 -7.03
C ALA A 266 -2.20 -11.90 -6.27
N LEU A 267 -2.46 -11.70 -4.97
CA LEU A 267 -1.80 -10.68 -4.15
C LEU A 267 -0.27 -10.82 -4.11
N GLY A 268 0.25 -12.06 -4.14
CA GLY A 268 1.70 -12.29 -4.13
C GLY A 268 2.45 -11.65 -5.31
N VAL A 269 1.83 -11.66 -6.50
CA VAL A 269 2.42 -11.07 -7.71
C VAL A 269 2.11 -9.57 -7.78
N VAL A 270 0.85 -9.19 -7.58
CA VAL A 270 0.36 -7.82 -7.75
C VAL A 270 0.86 -6.89 -6.64
N GLY A 271 0.88 -7.35 -5.39
CA GLY A 271 1.31 -6.58 -4.24
C GLY A 271 2.73 -6.03 -4.40
N SER A 272 3.67 -6.85 -4.90
CA SER A 272 5.06 -6.43 -5.14
C SER A 272 5.19 -5.24 -6.11
N ARG A 273 4.32 -5.18 -7.13
CA ARG A 273 4.32 -4.10 -8.13
C ARG A 273 3.73 -2.82 -7.56
N ILE A 274 2.68 -2.96 -6.76
CA ILE A 274 2.01 -1.85 -6.11
C ILE A 274 2.88 -1.24 -5.02
N ASP A 275 3.56 -2.07 -4.22
CA ASP A 275 4.53 -1.63 -3.24
C ASP A 275 5.61 -0.75 -3.89
N HIS A 276 6.26 -1.25 -4.94
CA HIS A 276 7.26 -0.48 -5.66
C HIS A 276 6.70 0.80 -6.30
N HIS A 277 5.45 0.80 -6.78
CA HIS A 277 4.81 1.99 -7.32
C HIS A 277 4.59 3.05 -6.22
N LEU A 278 4.03 2.64 -5.06
CA LEU A 278 3.71 3.56 -3.96
C LEU A 278 4.98 4.11 -3.30
N LEU A 279 6.01 3.28 -3.09
CA LEU A 279 7.25 3.72 -2.45
C LEU A 279 8.00 4.80 -3.25
N ARG A 280 7.73 4.94 -4.56
CA ARG A 280 8.27 6.05 -5.37
C ARG A 280 7.78 7.43 -4.92
N PHE A 281 6.64 7.52 -4.25
CA PHE A 281 6.18 8.78 -3.66
C PHE A 281 7.04 9.22 -2.46
N SER A 282 7.83 8.31 -1.87
CA SER A 282 8.80 8.58 -0.80
C SER A 282 8.19 9.34 0.39
N SER A 283 8.80 10.44 0.83
CA SER A 283 8.33 11.28 1.95
C SER A 283 6.87 11.73 1.82
N ARG A 284 6.34 11.91 0.60
CA ARG A 284 4.94 12.27 0.38
C ARG A 284 4.00 11.15 0.80
N LEU A 285 4.40 9.89 0.62
CA LEU A 285 3.65 8.72 1.06
C LEU A 285 3.58 8.66 2.58
N PHE A 286 4.72 8.76 3.27
CA PHE A 286 4.75 8.67 4.73
C PHE A 286 3.93 9.78 5.41
N LYS A 287 3.91 10.98 4.83
CA LYS A 287 3.00 12.06 5.27
C LYS A 287 1.52 11.71 5.10
N GLN A 288 1.15 11.00 4.03
CA GLN A 288 -0.23 10.52 3.85
C GLN A 288 -0.58 9.38 4.79
N ILE A 289 0.36 8.45 5.03
CA ILE A 289 0.17 7.35 5.98
C ILE A 289 -0.11 7.92 7.38
N ALA A 290 0.67 8.90 7.85
CA ALA A 290 0.43 9.56 9.13
C ALA A 290 -0.95 10.27 9.21
N LYS A 291 -1.49 10.73 8.07
CA LYS A 291 -2.80 11.39 7.99
C LYS A 291 -3.97 10.40 7.99
N TYR A 292 -3.78 9.23 7.37
CA TYR A 292 -4.83 8.20 7.25
C TYR A 292 -4.30 6.79 7.60
N PRO A 293 -3.83 6.54 8.84
CA PRO A 293 -3.14 5.28 9.16
C PRO A 293 -3.98 4.01 8.93
N PRO A 294 -5.25 3.91 9.37
CA PRO A 294 -6.05 2.69 9.18
C PRO A 294 -6.19 2.29 7.71
N SER A 295 -6.42 3.28 6.84
CA SER A 295 -6.55 3.09 5.40
C SER A 295 -5.27 2.53 4.77
N TYR A 296 -4.11 3.08 5.14
CA TYR A 296 -2.82 2.60 4.64
C TYR A 296 -2.36 1.31 5.30
N LEU A 297 -2.83 0.99 6.51
CA LEU A 297 -2.58 -0.29 7.16
C LEU A 297 -3.21 -1.42 6.35
N LYS A 298 -4.49 -1.28 5.97
CA LYS A 298 -5.18 -2.26 5.12
C LYS A 298 -4.54 -2.36 3.74
N LEU A 299 -4.19 -1.23 3.12
CA LEU A 299 -3.50 -1.21 1.84
C LEU A 299 -2.14 -1.93 1.91
N GLY A 300 -1.35 -1.64 2.95
CA GLY A 300 -0.05 -2.27 3.20
C GLY A 300 -0.17 -3.77 3.43
N TYR A 301 -1.22 -4.20 4.14
CA TYR A 301 -1.55 -5.62 4.33
C TYR A 301 -1.82 -6.34 3.01
N LEU A 302 -2.74 -5.81 2.18
CA LEU A 302 -3.07 -6.41 0.89
C LEU A 302 -1.89 -6.40 -0.08
N ALA A 303 -1.12 -5.31 -0.10
CA ALA A 303 0.08 -5.21 -0.93
C ALA A 303 1.24 -6.09 -0.43
N ARG A 304 1.13 -6.69 0.77
CA ARG A 304 2.21 -7.38 1.48
C ARG A 304 3.46 -6.49 1.62
N SER A 305 3.25 -5.19 1.75
CA SER A 305 4.32 -4.19 1.85
C SER A 305 4.79 -4.06 3.29
N ARG A 306 6.00 -4.54 3.58
CA ARG A 306 6.62 -4.41 4.91
C ARG A 306 6.67 -2.94 5.37
N VAL A 307 7.10 -2.05 4.48
CA VAL A 307 7.37 -0.65 4.80
C VAL A 307 6.07 0.10 5.08
N ILE A 308 5.07 -0.01 4.19
CA ILE A 308 3.79 0.69 4.34
C ILE A 308 3.03 0.16 5.55
N PHE A 309 3.02 -1.16 5.74
CA PHE A 309 2.35 -1.79 6.87
C PHE A 309 2.99 -1.38 8.22
N THR A 310 4.31 -1.47 8.34
CA THR A 310 5.02 -1.10 9.58
C THR A 310 4.79 0.36 9.93
N GLU A 311 4.94 1.27 8.95
CA GLU A 311 4.70 2.69 9.17
C GLU A 311 3.27 2.94 9.67
N ALA A 312 2.26 2.38 8.98
CA ALA A 312 0.87 2.57 9.34
C ALA A 312 0.53 1.96 10.72
N LEU A 313 1.07 0.78 11.02
CA LEU A 313 0.84 0.07 12.28
C LEU A 313 1.36 0.86 13.48
N ILE A 314 2.55 1.46 13.38
CA ILE A 314 3.11 2.31 14.44
C ILE A 314 2.18 3.50 14.73
N HIS A 315 1.65 4.14 13.70
CA HIS A 315 0.68 5.24 13.87
C HIS A 315 -0.63 4.77 14.51
N VAL A 316 -1.16 3.62 14.10
CA VAL A 316 -2.38 3.03 14.67
C VAL A 316 -2.22 2.72 16.16
N VAL A 317 -1.13 2.02 16.53
CA VAL A 317 -0.83 1.68 17.92
C VAL A 317 -0.63 2.94 18.77
N GLY A 318 0.10 3.94 18.26
CA GLY A 318 0.29 5.20 18.97
C GLY A 318 -1.01 5.98 19.21
N GLN A 319 -1.99 5.86 18.31
CA GLN A 319 -3.28 6.55 18.39
C GLN A 319 -4.36 5.76 19.12
N TRP A 320 -4.05 4.59 19.68
CA TRP A 320 -5.04 3.76 20.37
C TRP A 320 -5.63 4.47 21.60
N PRO A 321 -6.95 4.36 21.87
CA PRO A 321 -8.00 3.62 21.15
C PRO A 321 -8.70 4.43 20.04
N ALA A 322 -8.28 5.67 19.75
CA ALA A 322 -8.94 6.51 18.76
C ALA A 322 -8.94 5.90 17.34
N ALA A 323 -7.89 5.14 17.02
CA ALA A 323 -7.80 4.39 15.75
C ALA A 323 -8.78 3.20 15.66
N GLN A 324 -9.23 2.64 16.78
CA GLN A 324 -10.05 1.42 16.82
C GLN A 324 -11.38 1.58 16.07
N ALA A 325 -12.09 2.69 16.30
CA ALA A 325 -13.36 2.96 15.64
C ALA A 325 -13.22 3.08 14.11
N GLN A 326 -12.05 3.54 13.63
CA GLN A 326 -11.79 3.71 12.19
C GLN A 326 -11.42 2.40 11.50
N LEU A 327 -10.85 1.44 12.23
CA LEU A 327 -10.56 0.10 11.72
C LEU A 327 -11.85 -0.71 11.48
N ASN A 328 -12.85 -0.54 12.36
CA ASN A 328 -14.12 -1.27 12.29
C ASN A 328 -15.13 -0.67 11.29
N ASN A 329 -15.10 0.65 11.07
CA ASN A 329 -16.07 1.36 10.22
C ASN A 329 -15.57 1.64 8.79
N GLY A 330 -14.53 0.93 8.33
CA GLY A 330 -13.92 1.14 7.01
C GLY A 330 -14.77 0.61 5.85
N SER A 331 -14.76 1.31 4.71
CA SER A 331 -15.31 0.86 3.40
C SER A 331 -14.40 -0.19 2.72
N PHE A 332 -13.87 -1.12 3.51
CA PHE A 332 -12.99 -2.20 3.07
C PHE A 332 -13.44 -3.48 3.75
N SER A 333 -13.07 -4.65 3.21
CA SER A 333 -13.20 -5.89 3.97
C SER A 333 -12.48 -5.72 5.32
N PRO A 334 -13.03 -6.26 6.41
CA PRO A 334 -12.41 -6.16 7.73
C PRO A 334 -10.96 -6.64 7.66
N LEU A 335 -10.08 -6.05 8.47
CA LEU A 335 -8.74 -6.61 8.66
C LEU A 335 -8.88 -8.02 9.23
N PRO A 336 -8.00 -8.97 8.86
CA PRO A 336 -8.02 -10.29 9.49
C PRO A 336 -7.79 -10.17 10.99
N ASP A 337 -8.42 -11.06 11.76
CA ASP A 337 -8.32 -11.10 13.23
C ASP A 337 -6.86 -11.15 13.70
N THR A 338 -6.00 -11.91 12.99
CA THR A 338 -4.55 -11.97 13.27
C THR A 338 -3.85 -10.60 13.30
N VAL A 339 -4.30 -9.64 12.50
CA VAL A 339 -3.74 -8.28 12.49
C VAL A 339 -4.31 -7.46 13.65
N LEU A 340 -5.56 -7.68 14.03
CA LEU A 340 -6.19 -7.04 15.19
C LEU A 340 -5.53 -7.52 16.48
N ASP A 341 -5.35 -8.82 16.63
CA ASP A 341 -4.64 -9.43 17.76
C ASP A 341 -3.22 -8.83 17.91
N LEU A 342 -2.49 -8.72 16.79
CA LEU A 342 -1.17 -8.07 16.77
C LEU A 342 -1.23 -6.60 17.23
N ILE A 343 -2.25 -5.85 16.81
CA ILE A 343 -2.40 -4.45 17.25
C ILE A 343 -2.60 -4.40 18.77
N GLU A 344 -3.46 -5.24 19.31
CA GLU A 344 -3.75 -5.32 20.74
C GLU A 344 -2.49 -5.68 21.55
N ASP A 345 -1.74 -6.71 21.11
CA ASP A 345 -0.46 -7.10 21.72
C ASP A 345 0.53 -5.92 21.74
N LYS A 346 0.66 -5.17 20.63
CA LYS A 346 1.57 -4.02 20.54
C LYS A 346 1.10 -2.81 21.35
N VAL A 347 -0.21 -2.66 21.55
CA VAL A 347 -0.79 -1.64 22.43
C VAL A 347 -0.46 -1.96 23.88
N ASP A 348 -0.62 -3.21 24.29
CA ASP A 348 -0.28 -3.67 25.63
C ASP A 348 1.22 -3.51 25.92
N ASP A 349 2.09 -3.90 24.99
CA ASP A 349 3.54 -3.66 25.06
C ASP A 349 3.88 -2.17 25.28
N LEU A 350 3.16 -1.27 24.60
CA LEU A 350 3.37 0.17 24.70
C LEU A 350 2.91 0.72 26.05
N GLU A 351 1.75 0.30 26.55
CA GLU A 351 1.23 0.71 27.87
C GLU A 351 2.08 0.13 29.02
N ASP A 352 2.60 -1.08 28.88
CA ASP A 352 3.56 -1.67 29.82
C ASP A 352 4.88 -0.89 29.86
N LEU A 353 5.39 -0.50 28.68
CA LEU A 353 6.58 0.33 28.60
C LEU A 353 6.35 1.69 29.26
N LYS A 354 5.20 2.32 29.00
CA LYS A 354 4.79 3.60 29.60
C LYS A 354 4.71 3.49 31.12
N THR A 355 4.01 2.48 31.64
CA THR A 355 3.88 2.22 33.07
C THR A 355 5.25 2.01 33.73
N ARG A 356 6.15 1.26 33.08
CA ARG A 356 7.53 1.03 33.56
C ARG A 356 8.34 2.32 33.60
N ILE A 357 8.19 3.20 32.62
CA ILE A 357 8.88 4.49 32.56
C ILE A 357 8.31 5.45 33.61
N ASP A 358 6.99 5.55 33.74
CA ASP A 358 6.34 6.35 34.77
C ASP A 358 6.83 5.92 36.16
N ALA A 359 6.82 4.63 36.43
CA ALA A 359 7.32 4.05 37.68
C ALA A 359 8.80 4.38 37.96
N LYS A 360 9.64 4.56 36.93
CA LYS A 360 11.03 4.99 37.06
C LYS A 360 11.14 6.50 37.31
N LEU A 361 10.41 7.32 36.56
CA LEU A 361 10.34 8.78 36.76
C LEU A 361 9.83 9.12 38.17
N PHE A 362 8.80 8.41 38.62
CA PHE A 362 8.27 8.50 39.99
C PHE A 362 9.23 7.98 41.07
N ARG A 363 10.27 7.20 40.77
CA ARG A 363 11.25 6.77 41.77
C ARG A 363 12.56 7.55 41.71
N LEU A 364 12.69 8.43 40.71
CA LEU A 364 13.87 9.24 40.47
C LEU A 364 14.13 10.18 41.65
N THR A 365 15.35 10.13 42.18
CA THR A 365 15.78 10.96 43.29
C THR A 365 17.24 11.36 43.10
N LEU A 366 17.63 12.43 43.78
CA LEU A 366 19.02 12.85 43.87
C LEU A 366 19.68 12.21 45.09
N THR A 367 21.00 12.12 45.08
CA THR A 367 21.80 11.65 46.21
C THR A 367 22.70 12.78 46.72
N THR A 368 22.95 12.78 48.03
CA THR A 368 23.93 13.68 48.65
C THR A 368 25.35 13.23 48.27
N SER A 369 26.36 14.04 48.58
CA SER A 369 27.77 13.64 48.40
C SER A 369 28.15 12.39 49.20
N ARG A 370 27.37 12.04 50.24
CA ARG A 370 27.52 10.81 51.04
C ARG A 370 26.80 9.60 50.45
N GLY A 371 26.11 9.76 49.32
CA GLY A 371 25.31 8.70 48.68
C GLY A 371 23.94 8.48 49.30
N GLU A 372 23.54 9.26 50.30
CA GLU A 372 22.21 9.16 50.92
C GLU A 372 21.14 9.80 50.02
N ARG A 373 19.91 9.25 50.05
CA ARG A 373 18.77 9.85 49.35
C ARG A 373 18.45 11.23 49.95
N VAL A 374 18.14 12.20 49.09
CA VAL A 374 17.73 13.53 49.56
C VAL A 374 16.41 13.47 50.32
N SER A 375 16.38 14.10 51.47
CA SER A 375 15.23 14.23 52.36
C SER A 375 15.11 15.69 52.85
N PRO A 376 13.96 16.08 53.43
CA PRO A 376 13.83 17.39 54.06
C PRO A 376 14.87 17.65 55.17
N SER A 377 15.38 16.59 55.81
CA SER A 377 16.31 16.69 56.95
C SER A 377 17.78 16.77 56.57
N ASN A 378 18.21 16.21 55.43
CA ASN A 378 19.63 16.21 55.04
C ASN A 378 19.99 17.18 53.90
N ALA A 379 19.05 17.46 52.97
CA ALA A 379 19.31 18.25 51.78
C ALA A 379 18.02 18.90 51.28
N TYR A 380 17.49 19.85 52.05
CA TYR A 380 16.18 20.46 51.82
C TYR A 380 16.00 21.06 50.41
N LEU A 381 16.97 21.82 49.90
CA LEU A 381 16.89 22.43 48.56
C LEU A 381 16.87 21.37 47.44
N ASP A 382 17.63 20.29 47.58
CA ASP A 382 17.72 19.22 46.58
C ASP A 382 16.43 18.39 46.60
N TRP A 383 15.91 18.12 47.80
CA TRP A 383 14.60 17.52 48.00
C TRP A 383 13.47 18.37 47.42
N LEU A 384 13.54 19.70 47.53
CA LEU A 384 12.57 20.61 46.89
C LEU A 384 12.59 20.49 45.36
N ALA A 385 13.78 20.37 44.74
CA ALA A 385 13.88 20.21 43.30
C ALA A 385 13.24 18.90 42.84
N VAL A 386 13.51 17.81 43.56
CA VAL A 386 12.88 16.50 43.32
C VAL A 386 11.36 16.57 43.50
N SER A 387 10.89 17.28 44.52
CA SER A 387 9.46 17.42 44.81
C SER A 387 8.73 18.22 43.74
N LEU A 388 9.32 19.33 43.28
CA LEU A 388 8.76 20.15 42.20
C LEU A 388 8.69 19.38 40.87
N PHE A 389 9.75 18.64 40.52
CA PHE A 389 9.74 17.78 39.33
C PHE A 389 8.62 16.74 39.37
N ARG A 390 8.43 16.07 40.51
CA ARG A 390 7.37 15.07 40.70
C ARG A 390 5.99 15.68 40.59
N GLN A 391 5.79 16.85 41.21
CA GLN A 391 4.54 17.58 41.12
C GLN A 391 4.22 17.92 39.66
N TRP A 392 5.18 18.54 38.96
CA TRP A 392 5.04 18.85 37.54
C TRP A 392 4.73 17.60 36.71
N PHE A 393 5.42 16.49 36.96
CA PHE A 393 5.20 15.25 36.23
C PHE A 393 3.77 14.73 36.42
N VAL A 394 3.30 14.61 37.68
CA VAL A 394 1.93 14.19 38.01
C VAL A 394 0.89 15.08 37.34
N GLU A 395 1.04 16.39 37.47
CA GLU A 395 0.10 17.37 36.90
C GLU A 395 -0.01 17.28 35.38
N ASN A 396 1.03 16.79 34.70
CA ASN A 396 1.05 16.67 33.24
C ASN A 396 0.72 15.26 32.73
N THR A 397 0.86 14.20 33.53
CA THR A 397 0.55 12.83 33.12
C THR A 397 -0.78 12.29 33.63
N THR A 398 -1.31 12.85 34.72
CA THR A 398 -2.55 12.39 35.33
C THR A 398 -3.69 13.34 34.93
N PRO A 399 -4.78 12.84 34.31
CA PRO A 399 -5.93 13.69 34.02
C PRO A 399 -6.51 14.26 35.32
N PRO A 400 -7.04 15.50 35.29
CA PRO A 400 -7.66 16.09 36.47
C PRO A 400 -8.83 15.19 36.93
N PRO A 401 -9.02 15.02 38.25
CA PRO A 401 -10.13 14.24 38.77
C PRO A 401 -11.45 14.81 38.23
N ALA A 402 -12.37 13.92 37.82
CA ALA A 402 -13.67 14.34 37.32
C ALA A 402 -14.35 15.27 38.34
N PRO A 403 -14.87 16.43 37.92
CA PRO A 403 -15.53 17.35 38.85
C PRO A 403 -16.70 16.62 39.52
N ILE A 404 -16.67 16.58 40.85
CA ILE A 404 -17.65 15.88 41.69
C ILE A 404 -19.05 16.53 41.57
N LEU A 405 -19.12 17.77 41.08
CA LEU A 405 -20.37 18.49 40.86
C LEU A 405 -20.85 18.31 39.42
N LYS A 406 -21.88 17.49 39.27
CA LYS A 406 -22.68 17.31 38.06
C LYS A 406 -23.48 18.60 37.80
N ASN A 407 -22.88 19.59 37.16
CA ASN A 407 -23.61 20.80 36.75
C ASN A 407 -24.53 20.45 35.57
N SER A 408 -25.75 20.06 35.91
CA SER A 408 -26.90 20.12 35.01
C SER A 408 -27.19 21.61 34.79
N GLY A 409 -26.78 22.16 33.65
CA GLY A 409 -26.99 23.59 33.39
C GLY A 409 -26.65 23.95 31.96
N GLU A 410 -27.67 24.39 31.24
CA GLU A 410 -27.69 24.69 29.81
C GLU A 410 -26.55 25.58 29.30
N SER A 411 -26.16 25.27 28.07
CA SER A 411 -25.46 26.12 27.13
C SER A 411 -25.93 27.59 27.17
N ARG A 412 -25.04 28.49 27.60
CA ARG A 412 -25.02 29.88 27.16
C ARG A 412 -23.62 30.33 26.80
N SER A 413 -23.45 30.62 25.52
CA SER A 413 -22.34 31.36 24.93
C SER A 413 -22.19 32.73 25.60
N VAL A 414 -21.02 33.01 26.16
CA VAL A 414 -20.56 34.39 26.37
C VAL A 414 -19.08 34.45 26.00
N SER A 415 -18.82 35.19 24.93
CA SER A 415 -17.53 35.70 24.51
C SER A 415 -17.02 36.77 25.47
N ALA A 416 -15.79 36.62 26.00
CA ALA A 416 -14.95 37.74 26.43
C ALA A 416 -13.50 37.29 26.76
N SER A 417 -12.56 37.93 26.04
CA SER A 417 -11.30 38.47 26.53
C SER A 417 -10.16 37.54 26.95
N ALA A 418 -9.07 37.68 26.21
CA ALA A 418 -7.73 37.22 26.53
C ALA A 418 -7.28 37.76 27.90
N ASP A 419 -7.00 36.85 28.84
CA ASP A 419 -6.06 37.10 29.92
C ASP A 419 -5.51 35.79 30.48
N THR A 420 -4.23 35.82 30.85
CA THR A 420 -3.29 34.69 30.96
C THR A 420 -3.52 33.76 32.17
N ARG A 421 -4.67 33.12 32.27
CA ARG A 421 -4.91 32.05 33.26
C ARG A 421 -4.88 30.72 32.55
N ARG A 422 -3.84 29.91 32.82
CA ARG A 422 -3.74 28.48 32.44
C ARG A 422 -5.08 27.84 32.81
N SER A 423 -5.93 27.63 31.80
CA SER A 423 -7.17 26.90 31.96
C SER A 423 -6.81 25.52 32.47
N ALA A 424 -7.64 24.96 33.35
CA ALA A 424 -7.72 23.53 33.56
C ALA A 424 -8.17 22.90 32.23
N GLY A 425 -7.23 22.79 31.30
CA GLY A 425 -7.44 22.53 29.89
C GLY A 425 -7.07 21.09 29.59
N THR A 426 -7.86 20.47 28.71
CA THR A 426 -7.59 19.25 27.94
C THR A 426 -6.30 18.52 28.28
N PRO A 427 -6.37 17.24 28.74
CA PRO A 427 -5.19 16.44 29.06
C PRO A 427 -4.15 16.56 27.94
N ILE A 428 -2.95 17.02 28.29
CA ILE A 428 -1.83 16.99 27.35
C ILE A 428 -1.64 15.52 26.97
N PRO A 429 -1.63 15.16 25.67
CA PRO A 429 -1.33 13.80 25.27
C PRO A 429 -0.03 13.36 25.93
N SER A 430 -0.04 12.23 26.64
CA SER A 430 1.10 11.74 27.43
C SER A 430 2.40 11.69 26.60
N GLY A 431 2.29 11.37 25.30
CA GLY A 431 3.38 11.43 24.33
C GLY A 431 4.10 12.79 24.23
N ARG A 432 3.38 13.91 24.36
CA ARG A 432 3.99 15.26 24.38
C ARG A 432 4.80 15.48 25.66
N VAL A 433 4.34 14.98 26.80
CA VAL A 433 5.05 15.10 28.09
C VAL A 433 6.38 14.34 28.05
N TYR A 434 6.39 13.10 27.56
CA TYR A 434 7.65 12.34 27.44
C TYR A 434 8.66 13.01 26.49
N ARG A 435 8.18 13.65 25.41
CA ARG A 435 9.04 14.43 24.52
C ARG A 435 9.59 15.69 25.17
N LEU A 436 8.81 16.39 25.99
CA LEU A 436 9.30 17.53 26.78
C LEU A 436 10.42 17.08 27.72
N ILE A 437 10.25 15.97 28.42
CA ILE A 437 11.28 15.37 29.28
C ILE A 437 12.52 14.96 28.47
N GLY A 438 12.32 14.42 27.27
CA GLY A 438 13.36 14.00 26.33
C GLY A 438 14.13 15.15 25.67
N SER A 439 13.56 16.35 25.62
CA SER A 439 14.10 17.50 24.87
C SER A 439 15.43 17.97 25.42
N SER A 440 16.45 18.12 24.57
CA SER A 440 17.79 18.61 24.94
C SER A 440 17.78 20.00 25.61
N SER A 441 16.74 20.81 25.42
CA SER A 441 16.59 22.11 26.06
C SER A 441 16.18 21.99 27.53
N SER A 442 16.90 22.62 28.45
CA SER A 442 16.49 22.69 29.86
C SER A 442 15.27 23.59 30.07
N GLU A 443 15.01 24.52 29.16
CA GLU A 443 13.86 25.44 29.22
C GLU A 443 12.55 24.83 28.70
N ALA A 444 12.57 23.58 28.22
CA ALA A 444 11.38 22.93 27.65
C ALA A 444 10.24 22.75 28.66
N TYR A 445 10.59 22.52 29.93
CA TYR A 445 9.65 22.43 31.05
C TYR A 445 10.36 22.88 32.33
N LEU A 446 9.59 23.42 33.28
CA LEU A 446 10.14 24.04 34.49
C LEU A 446 11.27 25.04 34.15
N PRO A 447 11.00 26.07 33.32
CA PRO A 447 11.99 27.05 32.89
C PRO A 447 12.47 27.91 34.05
N HIS A 448 13.56 28.65 33.84
CA HIS A 448 14.21 29.52 34.83
C HIS A 448 13.21 30.39 35.62
N ASP A 449 12.28 31.04 34.93
CA ASP A 449 11.29 31.93 35.55
C ASP A 449 10.30 31.19 36.46
N GLU A 450 9.93 29.96 36.12
CA GLU A 450 9.03 29.12 36.93
C GLU A 450 9.74 28.65 38.20
N LEU A 451 11.00 28.22 38.09
CA LEU A 451 11.85 27.86 39.23
C LEU A 451 12.02 29.04 40.19
N LYS A 452 12.26 30.25 39.64
CA LYS A 452 12.42 31.48 40.41
C LYS A 452 11.15 31.88 41.13
N ARG A 453 9.99 31.81 40.45
CA ARG A 453 8.67 32.08 41.06
C ARG A 453 8.37 31.09 42.19
N PHE A 454 8.67 29.80 41.99
CA PHE A 454 8.45 28.77 43.00
C PHE A 454 9.23 29.05 44.30
N LEU A 455 10.54 29.36 44.21
CA LEU A 455 11.33 29.67 45.41
C LEU A 455 10.88 30.97 46.10
N LYS A 456 10.43 31.97 45.34
CA LYS A 456 9.93 33.25 45.89
C LYS A 456 8.61 33.08 46.64
N LEU A 457 7.71 32.24 46.15
CA LEU A 457 6.40 32.02 46.77
C LEU A 457 6.51 31.48 48.20
N LYS A 458 7.49 30.58 48.42
CA LYS A 458 7.74 29.96 49.74
C LYS A 458 8.47 30.88 50.73
N ALA A 459 9.07 31.97 50.25
CA ALA A 459 9.70 32.97 51.11
C ALA A 459 8.68 33.85 51.88
N SER A 460 7.39 33.79 51.52
CA SER A 460 6.35 34.64 52.10
C SER A 460 5.61 34.03 53.30
N SER A 461 5.80 32.74 53.62
CA SER A 461 4.95 32.02 54.58
C SER A 461 5.64 31.53 55.86
N THR A 462 6.97 31.63 56.01
CA THR A 462 7.66 31.32 57.28
C THR A 462 9.03 32.00 57.34
N SER A 463 9.51 32.27 58.54
CA SER A 463 10.50 33.27 59.02
C SER A 463 11.93 33.30 58.44
N GLU A 464 12.23 32.73 57.28
CA GLU A 464 13.56 32.86 56.65
C GLU A 464 13.43 32.71 55.12
N SER A 465 13.75 33.76 54.36
CA SER A 465 13.64 33.74 52.90
C SER A 465 14.65 32.76 52.30
N LEU A 466 14.20 31.56 51.93
CA LEU A 466 14.99 30.57 51.19
C LEU A 466 15.53 31.10 49.84
N TYR A 467 14.91 32.17 49.33
CA TYR A 467 15.33 32.86 48.13
C TYR A 467 16.57 33.72 48.39
N THR A 468 17.74 33.18 48.06
CA THR A 468 19.00 33.90 47.89
C THR A 468 19.57 33.60 46.51
N ARG A 469 20.45 34.46 45.99
CA ARG A 469 21.08 34.26 44.67
C ARG A 469 21.81 32.93 44.58
N ASP A 470 22.48 32.52 45.67
CA ASP A 470 23.27 31.30 45.71
C ASP A 470 22.38 30.05 45.87
N ASN A 471 21.32 30.12 46.69
CA ASN A 471 20.34 29.03 46.81
C ASN A 471 19.61 28.77 45.50
N PHE A 472 19.22 29.84 44.79
CA PHE A 472 18.55 29.70 43.49
C PHE A 472 19.46 29.06 42.44
N LYS A 473 20.72 29.49 42.34
CA LYS A 473 21.71 28.84 41.45
C LYS A 473 21.91 27.36 41.79
N ARG A 474 21.94 27.00 43.09
CA ARG A 474 22.07 25.61 43.54
C ARG A 474 20.83 24.79 43.19
N PHE A 475 19.64 25.36 43.39
CA PHE A 475 18.36 24.74 43.04
C PHE A 475 18.23 24.48 41.54
N GLU A 476 18.59 25.46 40.71
CA GLU A 476 18.60 25.33 39.24
C GLU A 476 19.52 24.20 38.77
N ARG A 477 20.77 24.14 39.27
CA ARG A 477 21.69 23.03 38.96
C ARG A 477 21.13 21.66 39.36
N LYS A 478 20.44 21.59 40.50
CA LYS A 478 19.82 20.34 40.97
C LYS A 478 18.59 19.97 40.13
N MET A 479 17.86 20.96 39.65
CA MET A 479 16.79 20.78 38.67
C MET A 479 17.36 20.25 37.33
N ASP A 480 18.46 20.82 36.83
CA ASP A 480 19.11 20.33 35.61
C ASP A 480 19.60 18.88 35.77
N GLU A 481 20.11 18.52 36.94
CA GLU A 481 20.55 17.15 37.26
C GLU A 481 19.38 16.15 37.18
N ILE A 482 18.21 16.46 37.76
CA ILE A 482 17.03 15.61 37.66
C ILE A 482 16.47 15.57 36.23
N LYS A 483 16.44 16.70 35.52
CA LYS A 483 16.00 16.74 34.11
C LYS A 483 16.89 15.87 33.22
N ARG A 484 18.21 15.88 33.44
CA ARG A 484 19.16 15.00 32.73
C ARG A 484 18.89 13.52 33.02
N LEU A 485 18.69 13.14 34.28
CA LEU A 485 18.35 11.75 34.63
C LEU A 485 17.01 11.33 34.04
N ALA A 486 16.01 12.21 34.10
CA ALA A 486 14.68 11.95 33.53
C ALA A 486 14.75 11.75 32.02
N ARG A 487 15.61 12.52 31.33
CA ARG A 487 15.88 12.37 29.89
C ARG A 487 16.37 10.96 29.55
N GLU A 488 17.29 10.42 30.33
CA GLU A 488 17.80 9.06 30.14
C GLU A 488 16.71 8.01 30.34
N VAL A 489 15.83 8.22 31.31
CA VAL A 489 14.71 7.32 31.60
C VAL A 489 13.71 7.27 30.44
N VAL A 490 13.35 8.42 29.85
CA VAL A 490 12.33 8.47 28.77
C VAL A 490 12.86 8.08 27.39
N LYS A 491 14.18 7.86 27.22
CA LYS A 491 14.81 7.50 25.93
C LYS A 491 14.05 6.42 25.14
N PRO A 492 13.56 5.32 25.74
CA PRO A 492 12.83 4.30 25.02
C PRO A 492 11.53 4.81 24.38
N LEU A 493 10.79 5.71 25.05
CA LEU A 493 9.50 6.23 24.56
C LEU A 493 9.65 7.30 23.48
N ILE A 494 10.77 8.04 23.48
CA ILE A 494 11.00 9.11 22.50
C ILE A 494 11.67 8.62 21.21
N ARG A 495 11.94 7.31 21.08
CA ARG A 495 12.44 6.73 19.83
C ARG A 495 11.36 6.84 18.75
N ASN A 496 11.80 7.10 17.53
CA ASN A 496 10.96 7.10 16.35
C ASN A 496 11.37 5.91 15.47
N PHE A 497 10.44 4.99 15.21
CA PHE A 497 10.64 3.88 14.26
C PHE A 497 9.94 4.10 12.92
N LEU A 498 9.44 5.32 12.68
CA LEU A 498 8.86 5.71 11.41
C LEU A 498 9.94 6.06 10.38
N GLU A 499 9.65 5.77 9.12
CA GLU A 499 10.37 6.29 7.95
C GLU A 499 10.07 7.79 7.73
N LEU A 500 8.96 8.29 8.30
CA LEU A 500 8.62 9.70 8.27
C LEU A 500 9.65 10.55 9.04
N ASP A 501 10.35 11.42 8.32
CA ASP A 501 11.18 12.46 8.93
C ASP A 501 10.32 13.59 9.51
N LEU A 502 10.27 13.64 10.84
CA LEU A 502 9.52 14.64 11.61
C LEU A 502 10.20 16.02 11.62
N LYS A 503 11.46 16.15 11.20
CA LYS A 503 12.21 17.42 11.23
C LYS A 503 11.89 18.37 10.07
N GLY A 504 11.32 17.86 8.98
CA GLY A 504 11.03 18.64 7.77
C GLY A 504 9.66 19.33 7.74
N SER A 505 8.85 19.23 8.81
CA SER A 505 7.48 19.76 8.82
C SER A 505 7.39 21.27 9.02
N ASP A 506 8.51 21.94 9.33
CA ASP A 506 8.52 23.37 9.69
C ASP A 506 8.60 24.32 8.49
N HIS A 507 8.75 23.83 7.24
CA HIS A 507 9.03 24.70 6.07
C HIS A 507 8.06 24.56 4.89
N SER A 508 7.03 23.71 4.97
CA SER A 508 5.98 23.68 3.95
C SER A 508 4.67 24.22 4.50
N GLY A 509 4.46 25.53 4.35
CA GLY A 509 3.16 26.16 4.53
C GLY A 509 2.14 25.52 3.58
N GLY A 510 1.33 24.62 4.11
CA GLY A 510 0.24 23.94 3.41
C GLY A 510 -0.91 23.72 4.37
N SER A 511 -1.89 24.63 4.32
CA SER A 511 -3.17 24.54 5.02
C SER A 511 -3.83 23.17 4.87
N GLY A 512 -4.41 22.68 5.96
CA GLY A 512 -5.52 21.72 5.89
C GLY A 512 -5.34 20.44 6.71
N GLY A 513 -5.39 20.56 8.03
CA GLY A 513 -5.60 19.42 8.93
C GLY A 513 -5.61 19.87 10.37
N SER A 514 -6.79 19.97 10.97
CA SER A 514 -7.01 20.27 12.39
C SER A 514 -6.21 19.32 13.29
N GLY A 515 -5.02 19.73 13.68
CA GLY A 515 -4.31 19.25 14.84
C GLY A 515 -3.88 20.49 15.60
N VAL A 516 -4.47 20.72 16.76
CA VAL A 516 -4.25 21.88 17.63
C VAL A 516 -2.75 22.15 17.75
N GLY A 517 -2.30 23.16 17.01
CA GLY A 517 -0.95 23.68 17.08
C GLY A 517 -0.82 24.42 18.39
N ASP A 518 -0.09 23.83 19.32
CA ASP A 518 0.47 24.54 20.45
C ASP A 518 1.99 24.29 20.47
N GLY A 519 2.72 25.38 20.55
CA GLY A 519 4.06 25.53 20.01
C GLY A 519 5.13 24.64 20.63
N GLY A 520 6.20 24.47 19.84
CA GLY A 520 7.53 24.18 20.34
C GLY A 520 7.78 22.72 20.72
N ILE A 521 7.87 21.84 19.72
CA ILE A 521 8.74 20.65 19.56
C ILE A 521 8.09 19.85 18.43
N GLY A 522 8.59 19.99 17.20
CA GLY A 522 8.03 19.33 16.02
C GLY A 522 7.94 17.82 16.21
N GLY A 523 6.71 17.29 16.23
CA GLY A 523 6.44 15.87 16.43
C GLY A 523 4.95 15.55 16.49
N LEU A 524 4.60 14.30 16.18
CA LEU A 524 3.23 13.79 16.26
C LEU A 524 2.72 13.80 17.71
N PRO A 525 1.41 13.97 17.98
CA PRO A 525 0.91 14.09 19.36
C PRO A 525 0.99 12.79 20.18
N TYR A 526 1.09 11.64 19.52
CA TYR A 526 1.18 10.29 20.11
C TYR A 526 2.59 9.70 19.99
N LEU A 527 2.88 8.61 20.71
CA LEU A 527 4.18 7.94 20.69
C LEU A 527 4.40 7.11 19.41
N THR A 528 5.65 7.02 18.94
CA THR A 528 6.04 6.31 17.71
C THR A 528 7.20 5.34 17.95
N CYS A 529 7.32 4.87 19.20
CA CYS A 529 8.38 4.00 19.67
C CYS A 529 8.07 2.50 19.55
N THR A 530 6.89 2.15 19.04
CA THR A 530 6.53 0.75 18.75
C THR A 530 7.46 0.18 17.69
N ARG A 531 8.04 -0.98 17.97
CA ARG A 531 8.92 -1.69 17.03
C ARG A 531 8.15 -2.86 16.42
N ILE A 532 8.13 -2.91 15.10
CA ILE A 532 7.57 -4.02 14.33
C ILE A 532 8.73 -4.86 13.78
N GLU A 533 8.73 -6.13 14.10
CA GLU A 533 9.75 -7.10 13.70
C GLU A 533 9.27 -7.94 12.52
N GLU A 534 10.17 -8.67 11.86
CA GLU A 534 9.78 -9.53 10.74
C GLU A 534 8.82 -10.66 11.18
N ALA A 535 8.83 -11.03 12.46
CA ALA A 535 7.93 -12.03 13.03
C ALA A 535 6.50 -11.53 13.17
N ASP A 536 6.32 -10.22 13.22
CA ASP A 536 5.02 -9.57 13.33
C ASP A 536 4.31 -9.45 11.95
N LEU A 537 4.96 -9.83 10.85
CA LEU A 537 4.37 -9.72 9.51
C LEU A 537 3.41 -10.90 9.24
N PRO A 538 2.13 -10.66 8.91
CA PRO A 538 1.12 -11.72 8.85
C PRO A 538 1.17 -12.60 7.59
N TRP A 539 1.97 -12.25 6.57
CA TRP A 539 2.03 -12.95 5.27
C TRP A 539 3.35 -13.70 5.02
N ARG A 540 3.94 -14.27 6.07
CA ARG A 540 5.18 -15.05 5.94
C ARG A 540 5.06 -16.26 5.02
#